data_AF-A0A7S4DIB0-F1
#
_entry.id   AF-A0A7S4DIB0-F1
#
_cell.length_a   1.000
_cell.length_b   1.000
_cell.length_c   1.000
_cell.angle_alpha   90.00
_cell.angle_beta   90.00
_cell.angle_gamma   90.00
#
_symmetry.space_group_name_H-M   'P 1'
#
loop_
_entity.id
_entity.type
_entity.pdbx_description
1 polymer ?
#
loop_
_entity_poly.entity_id
_entity_poly.type
_entity_poly.pdbx_seq_one_letter_code
_entity_poly.pdbx_strand_id
1 'polypeptide(L)'
;MSVTKDDFARYVWENEMLLRENAMLEAYLAREKEISAREGPTEPPPSTSHKSKRPGSRAQRRRAGSTTLTLEKKIFIAEKEIKAQNVHLAEIEEEYQSESINYKAMTGETEVRITEIKREAYEFKRSVLSKGFIWSKGGPATRKVPADAVIKYYDSKIKSKDMLVTKLQARNKVIAAQVAKMESQLNNKNHSEETLSPIDFRQLMIENESFSQTIDAKNKDLLKIKVSTTKMGQMLTDKRQLLVGLQDEAVSLRKRIAYQEAREKKLRDELSDTKKHVSRLKKHCEKLRLAQTISDMPSIEDYVAQKSDEHELQKKIKQWETKVQLAQTEMRRARRVAGGGSTTKLIKKTA
;
A
#
# COMPACT_ATOMS: atom_id res chain seq x y z
N MET A 1 14.67 71.05 76.33
CA MET A 1 15.00 70.50 75.00
C MET A 1 14.00 71.05 74.01
N SER A 2 14.36 72.05 73.20
CA SER A 2 13.46 72.61 72.19
C SER A 2 13.47 71.71 70.96
N VAL A 3 12.40 70.96 70.74
CA VAL A 3 12.18 70.23 69.48
C VAL A 3 12.11 71.29 68.37
N THR A 4 13.03 71.23 67.41
CA THR A 4 13.01 72.16 66.28
C THR A 4 11.85 71.81 65.34
N LYS A 5 11.39 72.76 64.50
CA LYS A 5 10.35 72.47 63.49
C LYS A 5 10.74 71.30 62.58
N ASP A 6 12.04 71.15 62.31
CA ASP A 6 12.58 70.08 61.47
C ASP A 6 12.51 68.72 62.18
N ASP A 7 12.74 68.67 63.50
CA ASP A 7 12.57 67.45 64.28
C ASP A 7 11.10 67.01 64.31
N PHE A 8 10.17 67.96 64.47
CA PHE A 8 8.73 67.66 64.43
C PHE A 8 8.30 67.08 63.08
N ALA A 9 8.76 67.66 61.97
CA ALA A 9 8.47 67.13 60.62
C ALA A 9 9.02 65.71 60.43
N ARG A 10 10.23 65.41 60.95
CA ARG A 10 10.80 64.06 60.92
C ARG A 10 9.95 63.05 61.70
N TYR A 11 9.52 63.39 62.91
CA TYR A 11 8.67 62.50 63.71
C TYR A 11 7.32 62.23 63.06
N VAL A 12 6.71 63.23 62.42
CA VAL A 12 5.45 63.04 61.67
C VAL A 12 5.66 62.05 60.52
N TRP A 13 6.73 62.20 59.76
CA TRP A 13 7.06 61.30 58.66
C TRP A 13 7.37 59.87 59.12
N GLU A 14 8.16 59.70 60.18
CA GLU A 14 8.45 58.38 60.77
C GLU A 14 7.18 57.70 61.28
N ASN A 15 6.29 58.46 61.92
CA ASN A 15 5.01 57.93 62.39
C ASN A 15 4.10 57.51 61.23
N GLU A 16 4.06 58.30 60.16
CA GLU A 16 3.32 57.95 58.93
C GLU A 16 3.87 56.67 58.28
N MET A 17 5.20 56.50 58.25
CA MET A 17 5.83 55.29 57.74
C MET A 17 5.56 54.07 58.61
N LEU A 18 5.59 54.21 59.93
CA LEU A 18 5.22 53.15 60.87
C LEU A 18 3.74 52.75 60.74
N LEU A 19 2.85 53.71 60.52
CA LEU A 19 1.44 53.44 60.26
C LEU A 19 1.25 52.64 58.97
N ARG A 20 1.95 53.01 57.89
CA ARG A 20 1.95 52.24 56.63
C ARG A 20 2.49 50.83 56.81
N GLU A 21 3.59 50.69 57.54
CA GLU A 21 4.20 49.39 57.84
C GLU A 21 3.27 48.50 58.66
N ASN A 22 2.63 49.05 59.70
CA ASN A 22 1.67 48.32 60.53
C ASN A 22 0.43 47.91 59.71
N ALA A 23 -0.09 48.79 58.86
CA ALA A 23 -1.20 48.46 57.97
C ALA A 23 -0.86 47.32 57.01
N MET A 24 0.36 47.33 56.45
CA MET A 24 0.86 46.25 55.58
C MET A 24 0.98 44.92 56.35
N LEU A 25 1.52 44.95 57.57
CA LEU A 25 1.63 43.78 58.42
C LEU A 25 0.24 43.24 58.83
N GLU A 26 -0.70 44.11 59.17
CA GLU A 26 -2.07 43.74 59.50
C GLU A 26 -2.78 43.08 58.32
N ALA A 27 -2.64 43.65 57.11
CA ALA A 27 -3.20 43.09 55.88
C ALA A 27 -2.60 41.71 55.55
N TYR A 28 -1.28 41.57 55.74
CA TYR A 28 -0.58 40.29 55.61
C TYR A 28 -1.12 39.24 56.59
N LEU A 29 -1.22 39.59 57.88
CA LEU A 29 -1.69 38.68 58.93
C LEU A 29 -3.17 38.32 58.76
N ALA A 30 -3.99 39.25 58.29
CA ALA A 30 -5.39 38.99 57.96
C ALA A 30 -5.51 37.94 56.84
N ARG A 31 -4.76 38.11 55.75
CA ARG A 31 -4.71 37.12 54.65
C ARG A 31 -4.14 35.78 55.09
N GLU A 32 -3.10 35.76 55.91
CA GLU A 32 -2.52 34.52 56.42
C GLU A 32 -3.48 33.75 57.33
N LYS A 33 -4.26 34.46 58.15
CA LYS A 33 -5.36 33.87 58.91
C LYS A 33 -6.45 33.30 58.00
N GLU A 34 -6.78 33.99 56.91
CA GLU A 34 -7.79 33.52 55.95
C GLU A 34 -7.32 32.28 55.18
N ILE A 35 -6.05 32.25 54.77
CA ILE A 35 -5.41 31.08 54.14
C ILE A 35 -5.39 29.90 55.13
N SER A 36 -4.95 30.13 56.37
CA SER A 36 -4.95 29.12 57.43
C SER A 36 -6.35 28.66 57.86
N ALA A 37 -7.40 29.43 57.56
CA ALA A 37 -8.79 29.03 57.80
C ALA A 37 -9.37 28.22 56.62
N ARG A 38 -8.89 28.45 55.39
CA ARG A 38 -9.25 27.68 54.19
C ARG A 38 -8.54 26.33 54.13
N GLU A 39 -7.27 26.29 54.50
CA GLU A 39 -6.49 25.06 54.66
C GLU A 39 -6.72 24.52 56.06
N GLY A 40 -7.70 23.62 56.23
CA GLY A 40 -7.86 22.86 57.48
C GLY A 40 -6.53 22.19 57.91
N PRO A 41 -6.37 21.79 59.19
CA PRO A 41 -5.06 21.49 59.78
C PRO A 41 -4.33 20.40 59.00
N THR A 42 -3.34 20.81 58.20
CA THR A 42 -2.40 19.92 57.52
C THR A 42 -1.22 19.62 58.44
N GLU A 43 -0.71 18.41 58.29
CA GLU A 43 0.22 17.69 59.18
C GLU A 43 1.46 18.49 59.65
N PRO A 44 1.98 18.15 60.85
CA PRO A 44 3.11 18.86 61.43
C PRO A 44 4.39 18.65 60.60
N PRO A 45 5.27 19.67 60.52
CA PRO A 45 6.52 19.60 59.78
C PRO A 45 7.48 18.54 60.38
N PRO A 46 8.41 18.00 59.59
CA PRO A 46 9.24 16.87 59.99
C PRO A 46 10.16 17.23 61.16
N SER A 47 10.07 16.39 62.19
CA SER A 47 10.93 16.35 63.35
C SER A 47 12.39 16.17 62.94
N THR A 48 13.24 17.16 63.24
CA THR A 48 14.69 16.93 63.38
C THR A 48 15.03 16.84 64.86
N SER A 49 15.26 15.61 65.30
CA SER A 49 15.66 15.27 66.66
C SER A 49 17.14 15.54 66.89
N HIS A 50 17.50 16.33 67.92
CA HIS A 50 18.74 16.12 68.68
C HIS A 50 18.61 16.52 70.17
N LYS A 51 18.45 15.47 70.99
CA LYS A 51 18.99 15.16 72.33
C LYS A 51 19.16 16.25 73.43
N SER A 52 18.35 16.04 74.47
CA SER A 52 18.67 15.78 75.90
C SER A 52 19.03 16.90 76.91
N LYS A 53 18.11 17.03 77.89
CA LYS A 53 18.25 17.03 79.38
C LYS A 53 19.05 18.14 80.08
N ARG A 54 18.33 19.00 80.84
CA ARG A 54 18.26 19.03 82.33
C ARG A 54 17.34 20.17 82.83
N PRO A 55 16.61 20.00 83.95
CA PRO A 55 15.75 21.05 84.51
C PRO A 55 16.51 21.85 85.58
N GLY A 56 16.53 23.17 85.46
CA GLY A 56 17.18 24.06 86.41
C GLY A 56 16.61 25.48 86.35
N SER A 57 16.06 25.90 87.49
CA SER A 57 15.82 27.27 87.94
C SER A 57 15.08 28.26 87.03
N ARG A 58 13.84 28.50 87.44
CA ARG A 58 13.12 29.79 87.43
C ARG A 58 14.07 30.97 87.67
N ALA A 59 13.78 32.05 86.94
CA ALA A 59 14.30 33.42 87.04
C ALA A 59 15.50 33.78 86.16
N GLN A 60 15.22 34.20 84.91
CA GLN A 60 15.91 35.37 84.37
C GLN A 60 15.09 36.07 83.29
N ARG A 61 14.63 37.29 83.64
CA ARG A 61 14.44 38.47 82.81
C ARG A 61 13.95 38.25 81.37
N ARG A 62 12.69 38.62 81.17
CA ARG A 62 12.21 39.48 80.07
C ARG A 62 13.36 40.22 79.38
N ARG A 63 13.89 39.66 78.29
CA ARG A 63 14.38 40.48 77.19
C ARG A 63 13.12 40.81 76.40
N ALA A 64 12.71 42.07 76.44
CA ALA A 64 11.80 42.60 75.44
C ALA A 64 12.47 42.29 74.09
N GLY A 65 12.00 41.24 73.43
CA GLY A 65 12.34 41.00 72.03
C GLY A 65 11.98 42.27 71.29
N SER A 66 12.92 42.77 70.49
CA SER A 66 12.72 43.96 69.67
C SER A 66 11.31 43.92 69.08
N THR A 67 10.49 44.90 69.46
CA THR A 67 9.10 45.10 69.00
C THR A 67 9.04 45.51 67.53
N THR A 68 10.17 45.42 66.82
CA THR A 68 10.39 45.89 65.46
C THR A 68 10.80 44.71 64.60
N LEU A 69 10.13 44.54 63.45
CA LEU A 69 10.50 43.47 62.52
C LEU A 69 11.92 43.71 61.99
N THR A 70 12.67 42.62 61.79
CA THR A 70 13.96 42.67 61.10
C THR A 70 13.74 43.10 59.65
N LEU A 71 14.72 43.79 59.05
CA LEU A 71 14.63 44.29 57.67
C LEU A 71 14.26 43.18 56.67
N GLU A 72 14.84 42.00 56.84
CA GLU A 72 14.52 40.80 56.04
C GLU A 72 13.04 40.41 56.13
N LYS A 73 12.44 40.46 57.32
CA LYS A 73 11.01 40.14 57.50
C LYS A 73 10.12 41.22 56.90
N LYS A 74 10.51 42.50 57.01
CA LYS A 74 9.78 43.61 56.39
C LYS A 74 9.78 43.48 54.86
N ILE A 75 10.93 43.18 54.27
CA ILE A 75 11.06 42.93 52.83
C ILE A 75 10.19 41.73 52.42
N PHE A 76 10.25 40.62 53.16
CA PHE A 76 9.43 39.44 52.88
C PHE A 76 7.92 39.73 52.91
N ILE A 77 7.45 40.46 53.93
CA ILE A 77 6.04 40.87 54.02
C ILE A 77 5.67 41.78 52.86
N ALA A 78 6.50 42.77 52.54
CA ALA A 78 6.27 43.68 51.43
C ALA A 78 6.20 42.93 50.09
N GLU A 79 7.10 41.98 49.84
CA GLU A 79 7.07 41.17 48.61
C GLU A 79 5.83 40.29 48.51
N LYS A 80 5.41 39.64 49.61
CA LYS A 80 4.18 38.82 49.63
C LYS A 80 2.93 39.68 49.47
N GLU A 81 2.92 40.87 50.07
CA GLU A 81 1.84 41.85 49.94
C GLU A 81 1.75 42.41 48.51
N ILE A 82 2.87 42.78 47.90
CA ILE A 82 2.92 43.23 46.49
C ILE A 82 2.39 42.15 45.56
N LYS A 83 2.80 40.89 45.77
CA LYS A 83 2.28 39.76 44.99
C LYS A 83 0.77 39.60 45.16
N ALA A 84 0.26 39.68 46.39
CA ALA A 84 -1.17 39.58 46.66
C ALA A 84 -1.96 40.73 46.04
N GLN A 85 -1.44 41.96 46.09
CA GLN A 85 -2.05 43.13 45.46
C GLN A 85 -2.04 43.01 43.93
N ASN A 86 -0.95 42.51 43.33
CA ASN A 86 -0.90 42.30 41.89
C ASN A 86 -1.91 41.26 41.41
N VAL A 87 -2.12 40.18 42.17
CA VAL A 87 -3.16 39.18 41.87
C VAL A 87 -4.54 39.81 41.95
N HIS A 88 -4.83 40.53 43.03
CA HIS A 88 -6.12 41.21 43.21
C HIS A 88 -6.38 42.29 42.14
N LEU A 89 -5.34 43.03 41.72
CA LEU A 89 -5.46 43.98 40.62
C LEU A 89 -5.77 43.27 39.29
N ALA A 90 -5.14 42.13 39.02
CA ALA A 90 -5.42 41.34 37.82
C ALA A 90 -6.85 40.79 37.81
N GLU A 91 -7.36 40.31 38.94
CA GLU A 91 -8.75 39.85 39.10
C GLU A 91 -9.73 41.00 38.81
N ILE A 92 -9.50 42.18 39.40
CA ILE A 92 -10.30 43.38 39.16
C ILE A 92 -10.26 43.80 37.68
N GLU A 93 -9.09 43.75 37.05
CA GLU A 93 -8.95 44.07 35.62
C GLU A 93 -9.74 43.09 34.74
N GLU A 94 -9.70 41.79 35.04
CA GLU A 94 -10.49 40.77 34.33
C GLU A 94 -12.00 41.00 34.50
N GLU A 95 -12.45 41.28 35.73
CA GLU A 95 -13.85 41.62 36.02
C GLU A 95 -14.31 42.85 35.22
N TYR A 96 -13.53 43.93 35.24
CA TYR A 96 -13.84 45.15 34.48
C TYR A 96 -13.83 44.90 32.96
N GLN A 97 -12.93 44.07 32.45
CA GLN A 97 -12.91 43.71 31.04
C GLN A 97 -14.16 42.92 30.65
N SER A 98 -14.54 41.93 31.45
CA SER A 98 -15.76 41.13 31.25
C SER A 98 -17.00 42.03 31.24
N GLU A 99 -17.14 42.89 32.25
CA GLU A 99 -18.27 43.81 32.35
C GLU A 99 -18.28 44.84 31.21
N SER A 100 -17.11 45.33 30.78
CA SER A 100 -17.00 46.21 29.61
C SER A 100 -17.52 45.54 28.32
N ILE A 101 -17.17 44.27 28.11
CA ILE A 101 -17.67 43.48 26.97
C ILE A 101 -19.19 43.33 27.07
N ASN A 102 -19.71 43.02 28.26
CA ASN A 102 -21.15 42.89 28.51
C ASN A 102 -21.91 44.20 28.22
N TYR A 103 -21.46 45.34 28.75
CA TYR A 103 -22.12 46.63 28.49
C TYR A 103 -22.06 47.06 27.03
N LYS A 104 -20.96 46.75 26.31
CA LYS A 104 -20.88 46.96 24.86
C LYS A 104 -21.90 46.11 24.10
N ALA A 105 -22.06 44.84 24.48
CA ALA A 105 -23.05 43.95 23.88
C ALA A 105 -24.48 44.43 24.16
N MET A 106 -24.79 44.81 25.41
CA MET A 106 -26.10 45.35 25.78
C MET A 106 -26.43 46.64 25.03
N THR A 107 -25.47 47.56 24.93
CA THR A 107 -25.65 48.83 24.19
C THR A 107 -25.97 48.53 22.72
N GLY A 108 -25.19 47.67 22.07
CA GLY A 108 -25.44 47.24 20.70
C GLY A 108 -26.83 46.61 20.51
N GLU A 109 -27.27 45.76 21.44
CA GLU A 109 -28.61 45.17 21.41
C GLU A 109 -29.70 46.26 21.51
N THR A 110 -29.56 47.19 22.46
CA THR A 110 -30.54 48.25 22.66
C THR A 110 -30.64 49.18 21.45
N GLU A 111 -29.52 49.53 20.82
CA GLU A 111 -29.51 50.33 19.59
C GLU A 111 -30.29 49.63 18.47
N VAL A 112 -30.01 48.34 18.24
CA VAL A 112 -30.74 47.54 17.26
C VAL A 112 -32.23 47.53 17.61
N ARG A 113 -32.59 47.27 18.87
CA ARG A 113 -33.99 47.24 19.32
C ARG A 113 -34.71 48.57 19.10
N ILE A 114 -34.06 49.70 19.36
CA ILE A 114 -34.62 51.04 19.11
C ILE A 114 -34.92 51.23 17.62
N THR A 115 -33.97 50.85 16.74
CA THR A 115 -34.19 50.95 15.28
C THR A 115 -35.30 50.04 14.80
N GLU A 116 -35.41 48.82 15.35
CA GLU A 116 -36.49 47.88 15.02
C GLU A 116 -37.86 48.41 15.44
N ILE A 117 -38.00 48.92 16.67
CA ILE A 117 -39.26 49.50 17.16
C ILE A 117 -39.68 50.69 16.29
N LYS A 118 -38.74 51.58 15.95
CA LYS A 118 -39.01 52.73 15.05
C LYS A 118 -39.51 52.25 13.68
N ARG A 119 -38.85 51.24 13.10
CA ARG A 119 -39.24 50.63 11.82
C ARG A 119 -40.62 49.97 11.93
N GLU A 120 -40.87 49.19 12.96
CA GLU A 120 -42.16 48.51 13.19
C GLU A 120 -43.31 49.50 13.36
N ALA A 121 -43.09 50.59 14.11
CA ALA A 121 -44.07 51.66 14.26
C ALA A 121 -44.39 52.34 12.92
N TYR A 122 -43.37 52.61 12.09
CA TYR A 122 -43.56 53.19 10.76
C TYR A 122 -44.30 52.22 9.81
N GLU A 123 -43.91 50.95 9.80
CA GLU A 123 -44.56 49.91 9.00
C GLU A 123 -46.01 49.69 9.41
N PHE A 124 -46.31 49.70 10.70
CA PHE A 124 -47.68 49.63 11.20
C PHE A 124 -48.49 50.84 10.73
N LYS A 125 -47.97 52.06 10.91
CA LYS A 125 -48.62 53.29 10.42
C LYS A 125 -48.92 53.21 8.92
N ARG A 126 -47.95 52.77 8.11
CA ARG A 126 -48.10 52.64 6.65
C ARG A 126 -49.08 51.52 6.27
N SER A 127 -48.97 50.35 6.87
CA SER A 127 -49.72 49.17 6.43
C SER A 127 -51.15 49.15 6.95
N VAL A 128 -51.38 49.65 8.17
CA VAL A 128 -52.68 49.59 8.85
C VAL A 128 -53.38 50.93 8.80
N LEU A 129 -52.67 52.01 9.17
CA LEU A 129 -53.31 53.32 9.34
C LEU A 129 -53.45 54.14 8.05
N SER A 130 -52.54 53.98 7.08
CA SER A 130 -52.64 54.65 5.77
C SER A 130 -53.54 53.92 4.78
N LYS A 131 -53.76 52.61 4.94
CA LYS A 131 -54.68 51.82 4.11
C LYS A 131 -56.14 51.84 4.62
N GLY A 132 -56.37 52.27 5.87
CA GLY A 132 -57.67 52.28 6.54
C GLY A 132 -58.51 53.55 6.34
N PHE A 133 -58.44 54.20 5.17
CA PHE A 133 -59.30 55.35 4.85
C PHE A 133 -60.59 54.83 4.21
N ILE A 134 -61.63 54.60 5.02
CA ILE A 134 -62.97 54.28 4.51
C ILE A 134 -63.72 55.60 4.37
N TRP A 135 -64.01 56.01 3.13
CA TRP A 135 -64.96 57.09 2.89
C TRP A 135 -66.35 56.62 3.31
N SER A 136 -66.85 57.16 4.42
CA SER A 136 -68.25 56.98 4.79
C SER A 136 -69.09 57.68 3.73
N LYS A 137 -69.92 56.94 2.99
CA LYS A 137 -70.88 57.56 2.05
C LYS A 137 -71.81 58.48 2.85
N GLY A 138 -71.55 59.79 2.79
CA GLY A 138 -72.45 60.83 3.32
C GLY A 138 -72.07 61.49 4.66
N GLY A 139 -70.85 61.35 5.18
CA GLY A 139 -70.42 62.07 6.40
C GLY A 139 -68.93 62.40 6.41
N PRO A 140 -68.45 63.32 7.28
CA PRO A 140 -67.05 63.71 7.34
C PRO A 140 -66.18 62.47 7.55
N ALA A 141 -65.13 62.34 6.73
CA ALA A 141 -64.29 61.15 6.63
C ALA A 141 -63.78 60.73 8.01
N THR A 142 -64.44 59.75 8.62
CA THR A 142 -64.07 59.24 9.93
C THR A 142 -63.04 58.15 9.72
N ARG A 143 -61.85 58.30 10.33
CA ARG A 143 -60.76 57.32 10.23
C ARG A 143 -61.14 56.01 10.91
N LYS A 144 -61.80 55.11 10.17
CA LYS A 144 -62.18 53.77 10.64
C LYS A 144 -61.17 52.75 10.11
N VAL A 145 -60.27 52.31 10.97
CA VAL A 145 -59.31 51.24 10.65
C VAL A 145 -60.05 49.90 10.65
N PRO A 146 -60.04 49.11 9.56
CA PRO A 146 -60.68 47.81 9.55
C PRO A 146 -59.92 46.83 10.46
N ALA A 147 -60.64 46.18 11.38
CA ALA A 147 -60.06 45.19 12.30
C ALA A 147 -59.31 44.08 11.57
N ASP A 148 -59.83 43.63 10.42
CA ASP A 148 -59.20 42.61 9.58
C ASP A 148 -57.79 43.00 9.09
N ALA A 149 -57.53 44.30 8.86
CA ALA A 149 -56.20 44.75 8.46
C ALA A 149 -55.20 44.73 9.61
N VAL A 150 -55.68 44.97 10.84
CA VAL A 150 -54.88 44.85 12.07
C VAL A 150 -54.52 43.39 12.31
N ILE A 151 -55.51 42.49 12.24
CA ILE A 151 -55.33 41.04 12.41
C ILE A 151 -54.35 40.49 11.38
N LYS A 152 -54.57 40.77 10.09
CA LYS A 152 -53.66 40.31 9.02
C LYS A 152 -52.23 40.84 9.18
N TYR A 153 -52.06 42.07 9.68
CA TYR A 153 -50.73 42.62 9.95
C TYR A 153 -50.02 41.82 11.06
N TYR A 154 -50.70 41.58 12.19
CA TYR A 154 -50.11 40.83 13.30
C TYR A 154 -49.86 39.36 12.93
N ASP A 155 -50.76 38.69 12.21
CA ASP A 155 -50.53 37.32 11.72
C ASP A 155 -49.28 37.21 10.84
N SER A 156 -49.10 38.16 9.93
CA SER A 156 -47.91 38.24 9.08
C SER A 156 -46.65 38.51 9.91
N LYS A 157 -46.74 39.39 10.91
CA LYS A 157 -45.62 39.70 11.81
C LYS A 157 -45.23 38.54 12.72
N ILE A 158 -46.20 37.83 13.27
CA ILE A 158 -45.96 36.62 14.09
C ILE A 158 -45.21 35.59 13.24
N LYS A 159 -45.72 35.27 12.04
CA LYS A 159 -45.04 34.34 11.11
C LYS A 159 -43.61 34.78 10.78
N SER A 160 -43.40 36.08 10.50
CA SER A 160 -42.06 36.60 10.23
C SER A 160 -41.13 36.52 11.45
N LYS A 161 -41.64 36.74 12.67
CA LYS A 161 -40.86 36.62 13.92
C LYS A 161 -40.55 35.14 14.21
N ASP A 162 -41.47 34.21 13.98
CA ASP A 162 -41.22 32.76 14.12
C ASP A 162 -40.12 32.27 13.17
N MET A 163 -40.13 32.74 11.91
CA MET A 163 -39.04 32.48 10.96
C MET A 163 -37.70 33.07 11.41
N LEU A 164 -37.72 34.24 12.07
CA LEU A 164 -36.51 34.83 12.62
C LEU A 164 -35.99 34.05 13.83
N VAL A 165 -36.88 33.61 14.73
CA VAL A 165 -36.54 32.79 15.90
C VAL A 165 -35.88 31.50 15.48
N THR A 166 -36.49 30.76 14.54
CA THR A 166 -35.91 29.52 14.01
C THR A 166 -34.54 29.73 13.37
N LYS A 167 -34.35 30.82 12.61
CA LYS A 167 -33.05 31.21 12.05
C LYS A 167 -32.01 31.54 13.12
N LEU A 168 -32.40 32.28 14.16
CA LEU A 168 -31.51 32.65 15.26
C LEU A 168 -31.13 31.43 16.11
N GLN A 169 -32.06 30.51 16.37
CA GLN A 169 -31.78 29.25 17.06
C GLN A 169 -30.78 28.39 16.28
N ALA A 170 -30.92 28.29 14.95
CA ALA A 170 -29.96 27.58 14.11
C ALA A 170 -28.57 28.22 14.19
N ARG A 171 -28.48 29.55 14.11
CA ARG A 171 -27.20 30.27 14.26
C ARG A 171 -26.58 30.10 15.65
N ASN A 172 -27.39 30.16 16.71
CA ASN A 172 -26.91 29.98 18.08
C ASN A 172 -26.31 28.57 18.25
N LYS A 173 -26.96 27.52 17.74
CA LYS A 173 -26.39 26.16 17.72
C LYS A 173 -25.03 26.08 17.02
N VAL A 174 -24.88 26.78 15.89
CA VAL A 174 -23.59 26.83 15.15
C VAL A 174 -22.52 27.54 15.96
N ILE A 175 -22.83 28.69 16.56
CA ILE A 175 -21.89 29.46 17.38
C ILE A 175 -21.48 28.66 18.62
N ALA A 176 -22.43 28.01 19.31
CA ALA A 176 -22.16 27.16 20.46
C ALA A 176 -21.23 25.98 20.10
N ALA A 177 -21.45 25.34 18.95
CA ALA A 177 -20.56 24.30 18.45
C ALA A 177 -19.15 24.83 18.12
N GLN A 178 -19.05 26.06 17.59
CA GLN A 178 -17.78 26.71 17.33
C GLN A 178 -17.03 27.05 18.64
N VAL A 179 -17.73 27.57 19.65
CA VAL A 179 -17.17 27.82 20.98
C VAL A 179 -16.62 26.53 21.59
N ALA A 180 -17.43 25.47 21.64
CA ALA A 180 -17.00 24.17 22.17
C ALA A 180 -15.78 23.60 21.42
N LYS A 181 -15.72 23.79 20.09
CA LYS A 181 -14.54 23.40 19.31
C LYS A 181 -13.30 24.21 19.68
N MET A 182 -13.44 25.53 19.82
CA MET A 182 -12.32 26.41 20.19
C MET A 182 -11.85 26.13 21.62
N GLU A 183 -12.76 25.89 22.56
CA GLU A 183 -12.44 25.46 23.93
C GLU A 183 -11.70 24.13 23.94
N SER A 184 -12.15 23.13 23.16
CA SER A 184 -11.43 21.86 23.01
C SER A 184 -10.04 22.05 22.43
N GLN A 185 -9.88 22.94 21.43
CA GLN A 185 -8.56 23.26 20.88
C GLN A 185 -7.66 23.97 21.88
N LEU A 186 -8.21 24.88 22.69
CA LEU A 186 -7.48 25.54 23.77
C LEU A 186 -7.07 24.53 24.83
N ASN A 187 -7.97 23.63 25.23
CA ASN A 187 -7.67 22.58 26.19
C ASN A 187 -6.58 21.63 25.67
N ASN A 188 -6.66 21.20 24.41
CA ASN A 188 -5.62 20.37 23.79
C ASN A 188 -4.28 21.11 23.70
N LYS A 189 -4.30 22.43 23.42
CA LYS A 189 -3.11 23.27 23.45
C LYS A 189 -2.54 23.40 24.85
N ASN A 190 -3.37 23.64 25.85
CA ASN A 190 -2.95 23.68 27.25
C ASN A 190 -2.39 22.33 27.71
N HIS A 191 -2.93 21.19 27.26
CA HIS A 191 -2.31 19.87 27.51
C HIS A 191 -0.99 19.67 26.76
N SER A 192 -0.80 20.33 25.61
CA SER A 192 0.50 20.33 24.92
C SER A 192 1.50 21.33 25.51
N GLU A 193 1.02 22.36 26.20
CA GLU A 193 1.80 23.42 26.87
C GLU A 193 2.11 23.03 28.33
N GLU A 194 1.25 22.21 28.95
CA GLU A 194 1.53 21.37 30.11
C GLU A 194 2.40 20.18 29.68
N THR A 195 3.61 20.51 29.25
CA THR A 195 4.81 19.68 29.40
C THR A 195 4.73 18.29 28.77
N LEU A 196 5.26 18.15 27.54
CA LEU A 196 6.07 16.98 27.23
C LEU A 196 7.14 16.89 28.33
N SER A 197 6.89 16.08 29.35
CA SER A 197 7.80 15.97 30.49
C SER A 197 9.14 15.45 29.95
N PRO A 198 10.28 15.90 30.50
CA PRO A 198 11.57 15.26 30.21
C PRO A 198 11.53 13.73 30.39
N ILE A 199 10.62 13.24 31.24
CA ILE A 199 10.34 11.81 31.44
C ILE A 199 9.68 11.20 30.21
N ASP A 200 8.67 11.83 29.62
CA ASP A 200 7.98 11.34 28.43
C ASP A 200 8.90 11.34 27.21
N PHE A 201 9.76 12.37 27.09
CA PHE A 201 10.77 12.40 26.03
C PHE A 201 11.79 11.28 26.19
N ARG A 202 12.23 10.99 27.42
CA ARG A 202 13.11 9.85 27.71
C ARG A 202 12.43 8.52 27.43
N GLN A 203 11.16 8.37 27.81
CA GLN A 203 10.38 7.17 27.51
C GLN A 203 10.29 6.93 26.01
N LEU A 204 9.97 7.98 25.23
CA LEU A 204 9.89 7.89 23.77
C LEU A 204 11.24 7.52 23.14
N MET A 205 12.35 8.05 23.67
CA MET A 205 13.69 7.68 23.20
C MET A 205 14.01 6.20 23.49
N ILE A 206 13.69 5.71 24.69
CA ILE A 206 13.90 4.30 25.06
C ILE A 206 13.06 3.38 24.18
N GLU A 207 11.79 3.72 23.95
CA GLU A 207 10.91 2.96 23.08
C GLU A 207 11.40 2.95 21.63
N ASN A 208 11.82 4.11 21.12
CA ASN A 208 12.37 4.21 19.77
C ASN A 208 13.64 3.37 19.63
N GLU A 209 14.57 3.45 20.59
CA GLU A 209 15.79 2.64 20.59
C GLU A 209 15.47 1.14 20.64
N SER A 210 14.52 0.72 21.49
CA SER A 210 14.03 -0.66 21.57
C SER A 210 13.41 -1.14 20.25
N PHE A 211 12.61 -0.30 19.60
CA PHE A 211 12.03 -0.61 18.29
C PHE A 211 13.09 -0.68 17.20
N SER A 212 14.07 0.23 17.18
CA SER A 212 15.20 0.19 16.25
C SER A 212 16.01 -1.10 16.41
N GLN A 213 16.34 -1.49 17.64
CA GLN A 213 17.04 -2.75 17.90
C GLN A 213 16.23 -3.97 17.44
N THR A 214 14.92 -3.96 17.66
CA THR A 214 14.02 -5.02 17.21
C THR A 214 13.96 -5.10 15.68
N ILE A 215 13.86 -3.94 15.01
CA ILE A 215 13.87 -3.83 13.55
C ILE A 215 15.19 -4.36 13.00
N ASP A 216 16.33 -3.98 13.59
CA ASP A 216 17.64 -4.45 13.16
C ASP A 216 17.81 -5.97 13.34
N ALA A 217 17.31 -6.53 14.44
CA ALA A 217 17.31 -7.97 14.65
C ALA A 217 16.46 -8.70 13.59
N LYS A 218 15.25 -8.21 13.32
CA LYS A 218 14.36 -8.76 12.29
C LYS A 218 14.95 -8.61 10.89
N ASN A 219 15.61 -7.49 10.59
CA ASN A 219 16.31 -7.28 9.32
C ASN A 219 17.48 -8.25 9.13
N LYS A 220 18.26 -8.51 10.19
CA LYS A 220 19.32 -9.54 10.17
C LYS A 220 18.76 -10.93 9.90
N ASP A 221 17.64 -11.30 10.53
CA ASP A 221 17.00 -12.60 10.28
C ASP A 221 16.40 -12.70 8.88
N LEU A 222 15.76 -11.63 8.39
CA LEU A 222 15.27 -11.54 7.03
C LEU A 222 16.41 -11.71 6.01
N LEU A 223 17.56 -11.08 6.27
CA LEU A 223 18.74 -11.21 5.41
C LEU A 223 19.26 -12.65 5.37
N LYS A 224 19.31 -13.36 6.51
CA LYS A 224 19.70 -14.78 6.56
C LYS A 224 18.75 -15.64 5.73
N ILE A 225 17.44 -15.44 5.88
CA ILE A 225 16.42 -16.18 5.11
C ILE A 225 16.58 -15.87 3.63
N LYS A 226 16.75 -14.60 3.24
CA LYS A 226 16.93 -14.19 1.85
C LYS A 226 18.13 -14.88 1.21
N VAL A 227 19.29 -14.87 1.87
CA VAL A 227 20.50 -15.55 1.39
C VAL A 227 20.27 -17.06 1.25
N SER A 228 19.62 -17.69 2.25
CA SER A 228 19.27 -19.11 2.20
C SER A 228 18.35 -19.45 1.02
N THR A 229 17.31 -18.64 0.79
CA THR A 229 16.38 -18.79 -0.33
C THR A 229 17.08 -18.61 -1.66
N THR A 230 17.96 -17.62 -1.80
CA THR A 230 18.77 -17.44 -3.02
C THR A 230 19.66 -18.66 -3.28
N LYS A 231 20.35 -19.17 -2.25
CA LYS A 231 21.16 -20.39 -2.36
C LYS A 231 20.33 -21.61 -2.76
N MET A 232 19.14 -21.76 -2.17
CA MET A 232 18.20 -22.83 -2.52
C MET A 232 17.71 -22.71 -3.98
N GLY A 233 17.42 -21.49 -4.44
CA GLY A 233 17.06 -21.21 -5.83
C GLY A 233 18.17 -21.53 -6.82
N GLN A 234 19.43 -21.23 -6.48
CA GLN A 234 20.61 -21.64 -7.26
C GLN A 234 20.70 -23.17 -7.34
N MET A 235 20.66 -23.86 -6.19
CA MET A 235 20.68 -25.33 -6.15
C MET A 235 19.55 -25.96 -6.99
N LEU A 236 18.34 -25.40 -6.93
CA LEU A 236 17.21 -25.87 -7.72
C LEU A 236 17.46 -25.69 -9.23
N THR A 237 18.04 -24.56 -9.62
CA THR A 237 18.39 -24.26 -11.01
C THR A 237 19.45 -25.24 -11.51
N ASP A 238 20.49 -25.49 -10.72
CA ASP A 238 21.55 -26.45 -11.07
C ASP A 238 20.98 -27.87 -11.24
N LYS A 239 20.11 -28.32 -10.32
CA LYS A 239 19.44 -29.62 -10.44
C LYS A 239 18.53 -29.69 -11.65
N ARG A 240 17.82 -28.60 -11.98
CA ARG A 240 16.98 -28.54 -13.18
C ARG A 240 17.81 -28.65 -14.45
N GLN A 241 18.94 -27.96 -14.53
CA GLN A 241 19.85 -28.07 -15.68
C GLN A 241 20.41 -29.49 -15.83
N LEU A 242 20.81 -30.12 -14.73
CA LEU A 242 21.26 -31.52 -14.74
C LEU A 242 20.18 -32.47 -15.25
N LEU A 243 18.94 -32.32 -14.76
CA LEU A 243 17.80 -33.15 -15.21
C LEU A 243 17.51 -32.96 -16.70
N VAL A 244 17.54 -31.72 -17.21
CA VAL A 244 17.37 -31.45 -18.64
C VAL A 244 18.47 -32.14 -19.44
N GLY A 245 19.74 -32.02 -19.02
CA GLY A 245 20.86 -32.70 -19.68
C GLY A 245 20.72 -34.21 -19.71
N LEU A 246 20.35 -34.83 -18.58
CA LEU A 246 20.09 -36.28 -18.51
C LEU A 246 18.91 -36.70 -19.38
N GLN A 247 17.87 -35.86 -19.48
CA GLN A 247 16.72 -36.13 -20.32
C GLN A 247 17.08 -36.06 -21.81
N ASP A 248 17.89 -35.07 -22.22
CA ASP A 248 18.39 -34.96 -23.59
C ASP A 248 19.29 -36.15 -23.96
N GLU A 249 20.16 -36.58 -23.03
CA GLU A 249 20.96 -37.79 -23.20
C GLU A 249 20.08 -39.04 -23.34
N ALA A 250 19.07 -39.19 -22.48
CA ALA A 250 18.14 -40.31 -22.58
C ALA A 250 17.39 -40.33 -23.92
N VAL A 251 16.98 -39.17 -24.44
CA VAL A 251 16.35 -39.06 -25.77
C VAL A 251 17.34 -39.44 -26.88
N SER A 252 18.59 -38.98 -26.79
CA SER A 252 19.65 -39.33 -27.75
C SER A 252 19.95 -40.82 -27.75
N LEU A 253 20.07 -41.44 -26.56
CA LEU A 253 20.27 -42.87 -26.40
C LEU A 253 19.10 -43.67 -26.98
N ARG A 254 17.85 -43.26 -26.73
CA ARG A 254 16.67 -43.90 -27.34
C ARG A 254 16.71 -43.84 -28.87
N LYS A 255 17.09 -42.70 -29.46
CA LYS A 255 17.27 -42.58 -30.92
C LYS A 255 18.36 -43.53 -31.42
N ARG A 256 19.49 -43.63 -30.70
CA ARG A 256 20.61 -44.51 -31.05
C ARG A 256 20.21 -45.99 -30.97
N ILE A 257 19.47 -46.38 -29.93
CA ILE A 257 18.91 -47.74 -29.79
C ILE A 257 18.00 -48.04 -30.98
N ALA A 258 17.02 -47.19 -31.28
CA ALA A 258 16.12 -47.38 -32.41
C ALA A 258 16.85 -47.49 -33.76
N TYR A 259 17.90 -46.68 -33.96
CA TYR A 259 18.77 -46.78 -35.14
C TYR A 259 19.48 -48.14 -35.22
N GLN A 260 20.06 -48.61 -34.12
CA GLN A 260 20.75 -49.89 -34.08
C GLN A 260 19.79 -51.07 -34.26
N GLU A 261 18.60 -51.04 -33.66
CA GLU A 261 17.55 -52.05 -33.87
C GLU A 261 17.13 -52.11 -35.34
N ALA A 262 16.95 -50.96 -36.00
CA ALA A 262 16.62 -50.91 -37.43
C ALA A 262 17.75 -51.46 -38.31
N ARG A 263 19.01 -51.16 -37.96
CA ARG A 263 20.19 -51.72 -38.64
C ARG A 263 20.30 -53.23 -38.43
N GLU A 264 20.09 -53.70 -37.21
CA GLU A 264 20.11 -55.12 -36.88
C GLU A 264 19.02 -55.88 -37.66
N LYS A 265 17.81 -55.31 -37.75
CA LYS A 265 16.74 -55.88 -38.58
C LYS A 265 17.16 -56.05 -40.04
N LYS A 266 17.73 -55.00 -40.65
CA LYS A 266 18.24 -55.07 -42.04
C LYS A 266 19.29 -56.15 -42.21
N LEU A 267 20.26 -56.24 -41.29
CA LEU A 267 21.29 -57.28 -41.32
C LEU A 267 20.71 -58.69 -41.15
N ARG A 268 19.69 -58.85 -40.30
CA ARG A 268 18.97 -60.14 -40.16
C ARG A 268 18.25 -60.52 -41.46
N ASP A 269 17.63 -59.56 -42.14
CA ASP A 269 16.95 -59.78 -43.43
C ASP A 269 17.98 -60.16 -44.52
N GLU A 270 19.09 -59.44 -44.64
CA GLU A 270 20.21 -59.75 -45.55
C GLU A 270 20.82 -61.14 -45.26
N LEU A 271 20.99 -61.48 -43.97
CA LEU A 271 21.48 -62.80 -43.55
C LEU A 271 20.49 -63.91 -43.94
N SER A 272 19.19 -63.66 -43.83
CA SER A 272 18.14 -64.60 -44.26
C SER A 272 18.21 -64.85 -45.77
N ASP A 273 18.36 -63.79 -46.56
CA ASP A 273 18.40 -63.87 -48.01
C ASP A 273 19.70 -64.53 -48.52
N THR A 274 20.84 -64.20 -47.93
CA THR A 274 22.12 -64.88 -48.21
C THR A 274 22.04 -66.36 -47.83
N LYS A 275 21.44 -66.73 -46.68
CA LYS A 275 21.19 -68.15 -46.33
C LYS A 275 20.33 -68.86 -47.36
N LYS A 276 19.25 -68.23 -47.84
CA LYS A 276 18.42 -68.78 -48.94
C LYS A 276 19.24 -68.96 -50.21
N HIS A 277 20.09 -67.99 -50.56
CA HIS A 277 20.95 -68.05 -51.73
C HIS A 277 21.97 -69.19 -51.62
N VAL A 278 22.66 -69.32 -50.48
CA VAL A 278 23.56 -70.44 -50.18
C VAL A 278 22.84 -71.79 -50.24
N SER A 279 21.61 -71.90 -49.71
CA SER A 279 20.82 -73.13 -49.82
C SER A 279 20.46 -73.48 -51.27
N ARG A 280 20.07 -72.49 -52.08
CA ARG A 280 19.83 -72.68 -53.52
C ARG A 280 21.10 -73.12 -54.25
N LEU A 281 22.23 -72.47 -54.00
CA LEU A 281 23.52 -72.83 -54.58
C LEU A 281 23.96 -74.23 -54.15
N LYS A 282 23.85 -74.58 -52.87
CA LYS A 282 24.14 -75.95 -52.39
C LYS A 282 23.27 -76.98 -53.09
N LYS A 283 21.96 -76.76 -53.19
CA LYS A 283 21.06 -77.65 -53.95
C LYS A 283 21.46 -77.73 -55.42
N HIS A 284 21.91 -76.63 -56.02
CA HIS A 284 22.37 -76.63 -57.41
C HIS A 284 23.69 -77.40 -57.57
N CYS A 285 24.67 -77.19 -56.70
CA CYS A 285 25.91 -77.96 -56.66
C CYS A 285 25.66 -79.45 -56.43
N GLU A 286 24.75 -79.82 -55.52
CA GLU A 286 24.35 -81.22 -55.30
C GLU A 286 23.68 -81.81 -56.55
N LYS A 287 22.79 -81.06 -57.23
CA LYS A 287 22.23 -81.51 -58.52
C LYS A 287 23.30 -81.70 -59.59
N LEU A 288 24.25 -80.79 -59.70
CA LEU A 288 25.37 -80.90 -60.65
C LEU A 288 26.26 -82.10 -60.30
N ARG A 289 26.55 -82.31 -59.02
CA ARG A 289 27.30 -83.48 -58.54
C ARG A 289 26.55 -84.78 -58.83
N LEU A 290 25.24 -84.82 -58.60
CA LEU A 290 24.40 -85.97 -58.92
C LEU A 290 24.37 -86.23 -60.44
N ALA A 291 24.24 -85.17 -61.25
CA ALA A 291 24.32 -85.26 -62.70
C ALA A 291 25.71 -85.73 -63.16
N GLN A 292 26.78 -85.32 -62.49
CA GLN A 292 28.14 -85.80 -62.76
C GLN A 292 28.32 -87.28 -62.39
N THR A 293 27.59 -87.80 -61.40
CA THR A 293 27.63 -89.23 -61.03
C THR A 293 26.64 -90.12 -61.79
N ILE A 294 25.54 -89.57 -62.31
CA ILE A 294 24.49 -90.31 -63.04
C ILE A 294 24.69 -90.23 -64.56
N SER A 295 25.27 -89.15 -65.05
CA SER A 295 25.63 -89.04 -66.46
C SER A 295 26.85 -89.90 -66.71
N ASP A 296 26.72 -90.83 -67.64
CA ASP A 296 27.83 -91.41 -68.38
C ASP A 296 28.48 -90.28 -69.19
N MET A 297 29.22 -89.43 -68.46
CA MET A 297 29.84 -88.22 -69.00
C MET A 297 30.99 -88.70 -69.88
N PRO A 298 30.94 -88.46 -71.21
CA PRO A 298 32.01 -88.90 -72.10
C PRO A 298 33.35 -88.38 -71.60
N SER A 299 34.39 -89.21 -71.66
CA SER A 299 35.74 -88.79 -71.29
C SER A 299 36.12 -87.53 -72.08
N ILE A 300 37.07 -86.73 -71.59
CA ILE A 300 37.55 -85.54 -72.33
C ILE A 300 37.99 -85.94 -73.75
N GLU A 301 38.54 -87.15 -73.90
CA GLU A 301 38.89 -87.75 -75.18
C GLU A 301 37.66 -88.04 -76.06
N ASP A 302 36.58 -88.58 -75.49
CA ASP A 302 35.33 -88.84 -76.20
C ASP A 302 34.62 -87.55 -76.60
N TYR A 303 34.63 -86.52 -75.74
CA TYR A 303 34.08 -85.20 -76.07
C TYR A 303 34.87 -84.54 -77.21
N VAL A 304 36.20 -84.65 -77.19
CA VAL A 304 37.07 -84.14 -78.27
C VAL A 304 36.85 -84.94 -79.56
N ALA A 305 36.67 -86.26 -79.48
CA ALA A 305 36.31 -87.10 -80.62
C ALA A 305 34.93 -86.70 -81.18
N GLN A 306 33.92 -86.55 -80.32
CA GLN A 306 32.59 -86.06 -80.72
C GLN A 306 32.63 -84.68 -81.34
N LYS A 307 33.46 -83.76 -80.82
CA LYS A 307 33.63 -82.43 -81.41
C LYS A 307 34.37 -82.47 -82.75
N SER A 308 35.34 -83.37 -82.89
CA SER A 308 36.01 -83.64 -84.17
C SER A 308 35.01 -84.18 -85.20
N ASP A 309 34.20 -85.16 -84.80
CA ASP A 309 33.14 -85.75 -85.63
C ASP A 309 32.08 -84.72 -86.01
N GLU A 310 31.66 -83.87 -85.07
CA GLU A 310 30.76 -82.75 -85.36
C GLU A 310 31.39 -81.81 -86.40
N HIS A 311 32.69 -81.52 -86.26
CA HIS A 311 33.39 -80.66 -87.20
C HIS A 311 33.58 -81.32 -88.58
N GLU A 312 33.77 -82.63 -88.64
CA GLU A 312 33.78 -83.41 -89.88
C GLU A 312 32.39 -83.46 -90.53
N LEU A 313 31.34 -83.69 -89.75
CA LEU A 313 29.96 -83.69 -90.20
C LEU A 313 29.57 -82.30 -90.70
N GLN A 314 29.97 -81.22 -90.03
CA GLN A 314 29.79 -79.86 -90.53
C GLN A 314 30.55 -79.62 -91.84
N LYS A 315 31.78 -80.16 -91.99
CA LYS A 315 32.50 -80.11 -93.28
C LYS A 315 31.76 -80.91 -94.36
N LYS A 316 31.26 -82.10 -94.05
CA LYS A 316 30.47 -82.94 -94.97
C LYS A 316 29.16 -82.24 -95.35
N ILE A 317 28.46 -81.61 -94.42
CA ILE A 317 27.26 -80.80 -94.67
C ILE A 317 27.61 -79.66 -95.61
N LYS A 318 28.65 -78.87 -95.34
CA LYS A 318 29.10 -77.80 -96.25
C LYS A 318 29.48 -78.32 -97.63
N GLN A 319 30.15 -79.48 -97.71
CA GLN A 319 30.48 -80.13 -98.98
C GLN A 319 29.23 -80.57 -99.74
N TRP A 320 28.23 -81.15 -99.05
CA TRP A 320 26.96 -81.52 -99.64
C TRP A 320 26.14 -80.30 -100.06
N GLU A 321 26.11 -79.24 -99.25
CA GLU A 321 25.52 -77.94 -99.63
C GLU A 321 26.19 -77.40 -100.89
N THR A 322 27.52 -77.48 -101.00
CA THR A 322 28.26 -77.05 -102.19
C THR A 322 27.95 -77.94 -103.41
N LYS A 323 27.83 -79.27 -103.23
CA LYS A 323 27.40 -80.20 -104.29
C LYS A 323 25.96 -79.95 -104.72
N VAL A 324 25.04 -79.67 -103.79
CA VAL A 324 23.66 -79.30 -104.09
C VAL A 324 23.60 -77.97 -104.82
N GLN A 325 24.44 -77.00 -104.45
CA GLN A 325 24.57 -75.74 -105.19
C GLN A 325 25.14 -75.95 -106.60
N LEU A 326 26.14 -76.82 -106.77
CA LEU A 326 26.65 -77.20 -108.09
C LEU A 326 25.57 -77.92 -108.92
N ALA A 327 24.87 -78.90 -108.35
CA ALA A 327 23.77 -79.57 -109.00
C ALA A 327 22.60 -78.62 -109.31
N GLN A 328 22.29 -77.65 -108.45
CA GLN A 328 21.28 -76.62 -108.72
C GLN A 328 21.75 -75.61 -109.78
N THR A 329 23.03 -75.26 -109.84
CA THR A 329 23.57 -74.39 -110.88
C THR A 329 23.67 -75.12 -112.22
N GLU A 330 24.03 -76.41 -112.24
CA GLU A 330 23.95 -77.31 -113.40
C GLU A 330 22.51 -77.54 -113.83
N MET A 331 21.57 -77.79 -112.93
CA MET A 331 20.15 -77.89 -113.24
C MET A 331 19.58 -76.56 -113.72
N ARG A 332 20.05 -75.40 -113.20
CA ARG A 332 19.71 -74.07 -113.75
C ARG A 332 20.35 -73.84 -115.12
N ARG A 333 21.54 -74.38 -115.39
CA ARG A 333 22.19 -74.35 -116.72
C ARG A 333 21.41 -75.24 -117.70
N ALA A 334 21.08 -76.47 -117.31
CA ALA A 334 20.26 -77.41 -118.06
C ALA A 334 18.82 -76.89 -118.27
N ARG A 335 18.23 -76.18 -117.30
CA ARG A 335 16.91 -75.54 -117.41
C ARG A 335 16.94 -74.24 -118.22
N ARG A 336 18.09 -73.58 -118.38
CA ARG A 336 18.29 -72.51 -119.39
C ARG A 336 18.50 -73.07 -120.80
N VAL A 337 19.06 -74.27 -120.92
CA VAL A 337 19.19 -74.99 -122.21
C VAL A 337 17.89 -75.70 -122.61
N ALA A 338 17.03 -76.07 -121.65
CA ALA A 338 15.72 -76.71 -121.85
C ALA A 338 14.51 -75.78 -121.56
N GLY A 339 14.72 -74.47 -121.69
CA GLY A 339 13.67 -73.45 -121.67
C GLY A 339 13.11 -73.21 -123.06
N GLY A 340 12.42 -74.21 -123.61
CA GLY A 340 11.62 -74.10 -124.83
C GLY A 340 10.36 -74.94 -124.70
N GLY A 341 9.26 -74.33 -124.27
CA GLY A 341 7.91 -74.89 -124.42
C GLY A 341 7.01 -74.85 -123.18
N SER A 342 5.98 -73.99 -123.28
CA SER A 342 4.68 -73.97 -122.55
C SER A 342 4.67 -73.84 -121.03
N THR A 343 4.31 -72.68 -120.47
CA THR A 343 2.91 -72.25 -120.14
C THR A 343 2.15 -73.34 -119.39
N THR A 344 1.62 -73.12 -118.18
CA THR A 344 0.52 -72.18 -117.91
C THR A 344 0.30 -72.03 -116.39
N LYS A 345 -0.18 -70.83 -116.03
CA LYS A 345 -0.69 -70.32 -114.74
C LYS A 345 -1.48 -71.31 -113.87
N LEU A 346 -1.43 -71.14 -112.54
CA LEU A 346 -2.56 -70.89 -111.60
C LEU A 346 -2.00 -70.90 -110.15
N ILE A 347 -1.90 -69.76 -109.45
CA ILE A 347 -2.92 -69.09 -108.61
C ILE A 347 -3.18 -69.79 -107.25
N LYS A 348 -2.74 -69.09 -106.19
CA LYS A 348 -3.31 -68.85 -104.85
C LYS A 348 -3.86 -70.02 -104.00
N LYS A 349 -3.38 -70.12 -102.75
CA LYS A 349 -4.07 -69.77 -101.47
C LYS A 349 -3.29 -70.37 -100.28
N THR A 350 -2.71 -69.56 -99.40
CA THR A 350 -3.25 -69.11 -98.09
C THR A 350 -3.61 -70.23 -97.11
N ALA A 351 -2.79 -70.38 -96.07
CA ALA A 351 -3.17 -70.25 -94.65
C ALA A 351 -1.89 -69.96 -93.85
#